data_AF-A0A945PLW3-F1
#
_entry.id   AF-A0A945PLW3-F1
#
_cell.length_a   1.000
_cell.length_b   1.000
_cell.length_c   1.000
_cell.angle_alpha   90.00
_cell.angle_beta   90.00
_cell.angle_gamma   90.00
#
_symmetry.space_group_name_H-M   'P 1'
#
loop_
_entity.id
_entity.type
_entity.pdbx_description
1 polymer ?
#
loop_
_entity_poly.entity_id
_entity_poly.type
_entity_poly.pdbx_seq_one_letter_code
_entity_poly.pdbx_strand_id
1 'polypeptide(L)'
;MSSNSSILRDSKCFAPFLSKKLTFVRGLDPLGLSNTSDATFSMLLPGLNNVTGRIRYYSFYCWLLGQYEALEIKKEQRFFIRKAEYLVALIAQTFEKDITGIPGSNYAFKRYGEETATFNLEEGVGSNSGTTDGTYWKYSWGAFGQYYLGSLRDIGLISEKSESIALYSDLRVSPQDLSTAFHQNLSEEDVQSFIECILKGSVSRK
;
A
#
# COMPACT_ATOMS: atom_id res chain seq x y z
N MET A 1 39.40 13.07 20.01
CA MET A 1 39.79 13.41 18.62
C MET A 1 40.78 12.37 18.13
N SER A 2 40.35 11.45 17.27
CA SER A 2 41.24 10.64 16.45
C SER A 2 40.51 10.37 15.13
N SER A 3 40.91 11.16 14.14
CA SER A 3 40.44 11.15 12.76
C SER A 3 41.13 10.01 12.00
N ASN A 4 40.38 8.95 11.67
CA ASN A 4 40.81 7.94 10.71
C ASN A 4 39.92 8.00 9.46
N SER A 5 40.08 9.06 8.66
CA SER A 5 39.68 9.03 7.27
C SER A 5 40.78 8.30 6.49
N SER A 6 40.45 7.13 5.96
CA SER A 6 41.33 6.42 5.02
C SER A 6 41.35 7.17 3.69
N ILE A 7 42.17 8.22 3.62
CA ILE A 7 42.48 8.95 2.39
C ILE A 7 43.51 8.10 1.62
N LEU A 8 43.22 7.84 0.34
CA LEU A 8 44.14 7.16 -0.57
C LEU A 8 45.42 7.99 -0.72
N ARG A 9 46.55 7.45 -0.29
CA ARG A 9 47.90 7.94 -0.59
C ARG A 9 48.74 6.78 -1.13
N ASP A 10 49.62 7.09 -2.08
CA ASP A 10 50.70 6.24 -2.61
C ASP A 10 50.32 5.03 -3.48
N SER A 11 49.52 5.23 -4.53
CA SER A 11 49.46 4.33 -5.72
C SER A 11 49.45 2.81 -5.44
N LYS A 12 48.87 2.41 -4.31
CA LYS A 12 48.68 1.01 -3.91
C LYS A 12 47.20 0.70 -3.96
N CYS A 13 46.82 -0.15 -4.92
CA CYS A 13 45.48 -0.72 -4.98
C CYS A 13 45.35 -1.76 -3.87
N PHE A 14 44.75 -1.38 -2.75
CA PHE A 14 44.22 -2.36 -1.80
C PHE A 14 42.86 -2.79 -2.34
N ALA A 15 42.81 -3.97 -2.97
CA ALA A 15 41.54 -4.57 -3.36
C ALA A 15 40.61 -4.57 -2.13
N PRO A 16 39.38 -4.02 -2.23
CA PRO A 16 38.49 -3.97 -1.09
C PRO A 16 38.16 -5.41 -0.69
N PHE A 17 38.47 -5.76 0.57
CA PHE A 17 38.07 -7.02 1.17
C PHE A 17 36.54 -7.12 1.09
N LEU A 18 36.01 -8.11 0.36
CA LEU A 18 34.60 -8.21 -0.03
C LEU A 18 33.60 -8.11 1.12
N SER A 19 34.02 -8.34 2.37
CA SER A 19 33.16 -8.36 3.55
C SER A 19 33.25 -7.09 4.43
N LYS A 20 34.02 -6.06 4.06
CA LYS A 20 34.06 -4.81 4.83
C LYS A 20 32.95 -3.88 4.35
N LYS A 21 32.00 -3.59 5.24
CA LYS A 21 30.87 -2.68 4.98
C LYS A 21 31.42 -1.27 4.71
N LEU A 22 31.45 -0.86 3.45
CA LEU A 22 31.73 0.52 3.06
C LEU A 22 30.52 1.36 3.47
N THR A 23 30.71 2.33 4.36
CA THR A 23 29.70 3.35 4.66
C THR A 23 29.49 4.21 3.42
N PHE A 24 28.49 3.85 2.62
CA PHE A 24 28.16 4.47 1.35
C PHE A 24 27.08 5.55 1.56
N VAL A 25 27.31 6.78 1.07
CA VAL A 25 26.28 7.83 1.02
C VAL A 25 26.11 8.31 -0.43
N ARG A 26 24.91 8.00 -0.96
CA ARG A 26 24.13 8.58 -2.06
C ARG A 26 24.76 8.82 -3.45
N GLY A 27 24.81 7.73 -4.22
CA GLY A 27 24.10 7.59 -5.50
C GLY A 27 23.53 6.18 -5.49
N LEU A 28 22.21 6.00 -5.41
CA LEU A 28 21.57 4.75 -4.95
C LEU A 28 21.91 3.48 -5.75
N ASP A 29 22.59 3.61 -6.88
CA ASP A 29 23.08 2.49 -7.68
C ASP A 29 24.25 2.93 -8.59
N PRO A 30 25.51 2.96 -8.09
CA PRO A 30 26.64 3.47 -8.86
C PRO A 30 27.00 2.59 -10.07
N LEU A 31 26.50 1.36 -10.14
CA LEU A 31 26.77 0.40 -11.21
C LEU A 31 25.52 0.01 -12.02
N GLY A 32 24.35 0.55 -11.70
CA GLY A 32 23.08 0.15 -12.34
C GLY A 32 22.63 -1.29 -12.03
N LEU A 33 23.28 -1.96 -11.08
CA LEU A 33 23.07 -3.38 -10.78
C LEU A 33 21.79 -3.61 -9.97
N SER A 34 21.41 -2.67 -9.11
CA SER A 34 20.15 -2.77 -8.36
C SER A 34 18.97 -2.62 -9.32
N ASN A 35 19.00 -1.61 -10.18
CA ASN A 35 17.91 -1.36 -11.12
C ASN A 35 17.75 -2.49 -12.14
N THR A 36 18.87 -3.05 -12.64
CA THR A 36 18.81 -4.19 -13.56
C THR A 36 18.34 -5.48 -12.88
N SER A 37 18.75 -5.71 -11.62
CA SER A 37 18.24 -6.82 -10.81
C SER A 37 16.73 -6.68 -10.56
N ASP A 38 16.26 -5.50 -10.17
CA ASP A 38 14.84 -5.21 -9.92
C ASP A 38 14.01 -5.34 -11.21
N ALA A 39 14.52 -4.85 -12.35
CA ALA A 39 13.88 -5.03 -13.65
C ALA A 39 13.81 -6.50 -14.08
N THR A 40 14.90 -7.26 -13.90
CA THR A 40 14.93 -8.69 -14.22
C THR A 40 13.98 -9.48 -13.32
N PHE A 41 13.94 -9.16 -12.03
CA PHE A 41 12.99 -9.75 -11.10
C PHE A 41 11.54 -9.44 -11.51
N SER A 42 11.24 -8.19 -11.87
CA SER A 42 9.90 -7.77 -12.32
C SER A 42 9.49 -8.43 -13.63
N MET A 43 10.46 -8.70 -14.52
CA MET A 43 10.22 -9.44 -15.78
C MET A 43 9.94 -10.92 -15.52
N LEU A 44 10.68 -11.56 -14.61
CA LEU A 44 10.51 -12.98 -14.29
C LEU A 44 9.26 -13.26 -13.47
N LEU A 45 8.90 -12.32 -12.58
CA LEU A 45 7.82 -12.44 -11.62
C LEU A 45 6.93 -11.19 -11.66
N PRO A 46 6.21 -10.96 -12.77
CA PRO A 46 5.38 -9.78 -12.93
C PRO A 46 4.35 -9.69 -11.80
N GLY A 47 4.30 -8.52 -11.20
CA GLY A 47 3.40 -8.22 -10.08
C GLY A 47 3.75 -8.86 -8.74
N LEU A 48 4.88 -9.55 -8.57
CA LEU A 48 5.43 -9.81 -7.25
C LEU A 48 6.33 -8.65 -6.83
N ASN A 49 6.01 -8.00 -5.71
CA ASN A 49 6.91 -7.05 -5.06
C ASN A 49 7.63 -7.71 -3.88
N ASN A 50 8.92 -7.41 -3.69
CA ASN A 50 9.72 -7.88 -2.55
C ASN A 50 9.95 -6.75 -1.52
N VAL A 51 9.23 -5.63 -1.66
CA VAL A 51 9.64 -4.37 -1.03
C VAL A 51 9.27 -4.26 0.45
N THR A 52 8.44 -5.12 1.04
CA THR A 52 8.19 -5.04 2.49
C THR A 52 7.60 -6.32 3.09
N GLY A 53 7.84 -6.56 4.38
CA GLY A 53 7.09 -7.51 5.22
C GLY A 53 5.63 -7.08 5.47
N ARG A 54 4.92 -6.64 4.43
CA ARG A 54 3.52 -6.23 4.48
C ARG A 54 2.63 -7.35 3.95
N ILE A 55 1.39 -7.37 4.42
CA ILE A 55 0.35 -8.27 3.90
C ILE A 55 0.09 -7.88 2.44
N ARG A 56 0.02 -8.87 1.54
CA ARG A 56 -0.26 -8.64 0.11
C ARG A 56 -1.77 -8.59 -0.12
N TYR A 57 -2.28 -7.41 -0.49
CA TYR A 57 -3.72 -7.13 -0.57
C TYR A 57 -4.33 -7.33 -1.97
N TYR A 58 -3.78 -8.21 -2.84
CA TYR A 58 -4.28 -8.35 -4.22
C TYR A 58 -5.77 -8.71 -4.28
N SER A 59 -6.19 -9.79 -3.61
CA SER A 59 -7.59 -10.20 -3.59
C SER A 59 -8.51 -9.19 -2.90
N PHE A 60 -8.00 -8.50 -1.87
CA PHE A 60 -8.73 -7.42 -1.20
C PHE A 60 -9.04 -6.27 -2.16
N TYR A 61 -8.08 -5.83 -2.98
CA TYR A 61 -8.32 -4.76 -3.94
C TYR A 61 -9.22 -5.19 -5.10
N CYS A 62 -9.08 -6.42 -5.61
CA CYS A 62 -10.01 -6.96 -6.59
C CYS A 62 -11.45 -6.98 -6.05
N TRP A 63 -11.61 -7.43 -4.80
CA TRP A 63 -12.89 -7.42 -4.11
C TRP A 63 -13.43 -6.00 -3.93
N LEU A 64 -12.63 -5.08 -3.41
CA LEU A 64 -13.02 -3.70 -3.13
C LEU A 64 -13.43 -2.94 -4.40
N LEU A 65 -12.70 -3.13 -5.50
CA LEU A 65 -13.03 -2.55 -6.80
C LEU A 65 -14.34 -3.15 -7.35
N GLY A 66 -14.56 -4.45 -7.19
CA GLY A 66 -15.83 -5.09 -7.55
C GLY A 66 -17.03 -4.56 -6.75
N GLN A 67 -16.85 -4.32 -5.44
CA GLN A 67 -17.88 -3.68 -4.61
C GLN A 67 -18.16 -2.24 -5.07
N TYR A 68 -17.12 -1.48 -5.40
CA TYR A 68 -17.29 -0.11 -5.92
C TYR A 68 -18.07 -0.08 -7.23
N GLU A 69 -17.77 -0.99 -8.17
CA GLU A 69 -18.50 -1.13 -9.43
C GLU A 69 -19.97 -1.52 -9.20
N ALA A 70 -20.22 -2.48 -8.30
CA ALA A 70 -21.58 -2.93 -7.97
C ALA A 70 -22.45 -1.86 -7.28
N LEU A 71 -21.85 -0.96 -6.51
CA LEU A 71 -22.55 0.12 -5.82
C LEU A 71 -22.86 1.33 -6.71
N GLU A 72 -22.40 1.34 -7.98
CA GLU A 72 -22.57 2.43 -8.95
C GLU A 72 -22.23 3.83 -8.41
N ILE A 73 -21.23 3.91 -7.53
CA ILE A 73 -20.88 5.15 -6.82
C ILE A 73 -20.21 6.13 -7.78
N LYS A 74 -20.81 7.32 -7.97
CA LYS A 74 -20.23 8.41 -8.79
C LYS A 74 -19.17 9.25 -8.07
N LYS A 75 -18.88 8.96 -6.79
CA LYS A 75 -17.81 9.65 -6.04
C LYS A 75 -16.44 9.21 -6.55
N GLU A 76 -15.44 10.07 -6.36
CA GLU A 76 -14.06 9.76 -6.74
C GLU A 76 -13.57 8.45 -6.10
N GLN A 77 -13.28 7.45 -6.93
CA GLN A 77 -12.86 6.11 -6.53
C GLN A 77 -11.66 6.12 -5.58
N ARG A 78 -10.73 7.08 -5.74
CA ARG A 78 -9.56 7.22 -4.87
C ARG A 78 -9.92 7.35 -3.40
N PHE A 79 -10.99 8.08 -3.06
CA PHE A 79 -11.38 8.28 -1.66
C PHE A 79 -12.06 7.03 -1.11
N PHE A 80 -12.81 6.31 -1.94
CA PHE A 80 -13.38 5.02 -1.55
C PHE A 80 -12.27 4.03 -1.15
N ILE A 81 -11.22 3.92 -1.97
CA ILE A 81 -10.08 3.06 -1.68
C ILE A 81 -9.35 3.50 -0.41
N ARG A 82 -9.03 4.80 -0.27
CA ARG A 82 -8.31 5.32 0.91
C ARG A 82 -9.08 5.10 2.22
N LYS A 83 -10.42 5.23 2.19
CA LYS A 83 -11.25 4.97 3.38
C LYS A 83 -11.24 3.51 3.76
N ALA A 84 -11.30 2.61 2.79
CA ALA A 84 -11.19 1.18 3.03
C ALA A 84 -9.83 0.81 3.64
N GLU A 85 -8.73 1.36 3.10
CA GLU A 85 -7.39 1.17 3.68
C GLU A 85 -7.30 1.68 5.11
N TYR A 86 -7.88 2.86 5.39
CA TYR A 86 -7.90 3.41 6.74
C TYR A 86 -8.71 2.55 7.70
N LEU A 87 -9.87 2.08 7.26
CA LEU A 87 -10.74 1.22 8.07
C LEU A 87 -10.04 -0.10 8.41
N VAL A 88 -9.36 -0.74 7.45
CA VAL A 88 -8.53 -1.94 7.71
C VAL A 88 -7.42 -1.63 8.71
N ALA A 89 -6.75 -0.49 8.59
CA ALA A 89 -5.73 -0.09 9.56
C ALA A 89 -6.31 0.13 10.96
N LEU A 90 -7.52 0.68 11.07
CA LEU A 90 -8.22 0.86 12.35
C LEU A 90 -8.67 -0.48 12.96
N ILE A 91 -9.23 -1.37 12.15
CA ILE A 91 -9.63 -2.72 12.57
C ILE A 91 -8.41 -3.48 13.09
N ALA A 92 -7.27 -3.40 12.40
CA ALA A 92 -6.07 -4.12 12.84
C ALA A 92 -5.61 -3.73 14.26
N GLN A 93 -5.72 -2.44 14.62
CA GLN A 93 -5.33 -1.97 15.96
C GLN A 93 -6.23 -2.51 17.09
N THR A 94 -7.41 -3.08 16.79
CA THR A 94 -8.25 -3.72 17.82
C THR A 94 -7.72 -5.09 18.22
N PHE A 95 -7.04 -5.80 17.31
CA PHE A 95 -6.49 -7.13 17.55
C PHE A 95 -5.15 -7.07 18.27
N GLU A 96 -4.21 -6.27 17.75
CA GLU A 96 -2.89 -6.11 18.33
C GLU A 96 -2.45 -4.65 18.21
N LYS A 97 -1.91 -4.11 19.31
CA LYS A 97 -1.40 -2.74 19.34
C LYS A 97 -0.03 -2.71 18.67
N ASP A 98 0.22 -1.68 17.87
CA ASP A 98 1.52 -1.45 17.21
C ASP A 98 1.86 -2.46 16.10
N ILE A 99 0.85 -2.99 15.40
CA ILE A 99 1.07 -3.84 14.21
C ILE A 99 1.87 -3.06 13.15
N THR A 100 3.04 -3.59 12.79
CA THR A 100 3.86 -3.10 11.68
C THR A 100 3.69 -4.03 10.47
N GLY A 101 3.05 -3.57 9.39
CA GLY A 101 2.79 -4.41 8.21
C GLY A 101 1.53 -4.05 7.43
N ILE A 102 0.69 -3.19 8.00
CA ILE A 102 -0.55 -2.72 7.40
C ILE A 102 -0.37 -1.25 7.04
N PRO A 103 -0.61 -0.85 5.78
CA PRO A 103 -0.54 0.56 5.41
C PRO A 103 -1.49 1.39 6.27
N GLY A 104 -0.96 2.41 6.94
CA GLY A 104 -1.74 3.29 7.80
C GLY A 104 -1.76 2.89 9.27
N SER A 105 -1.11 1.79 9.66
CA SER A 105 -1.13 1.30 11.05
C SER A 105 -0.59 2.33 12.05
N ASN A 106 0.54 2.99 11.76
CA ASN A 106 1.10 4.05 12.62
C ASN A 106 0.14 5.25 12.79
N TYR A 107 -0.63 5.57 11.76
CA TYR A 107 -1.60 6.66 11.83
C TYR A 107 -2.83 6.24 12.64
N ALA A 108 -3.37 5.04 12.37
CA ALA A 108 -4.44 4.45 13.16
C ALA A 108 -4.05 4.36 14.65
N PHE A 109 -2.84 3.89 14.97
CA PHE A 109 -2.34 3.80 16.34
C PHE A 109 -2.37 5.14 17.07
N LYS A 110 -1.90 6.22 16.43
CA LYS A 110 -1.98 7.58 17.00
C LYS A 110 -3.42 7.99 17.26
N ARG A 111 -4.32 7.75 16.31
CA ARG A 111 -5.75 8.09 16.43
C ARG A 111 -6.45 7.30 17.54
N TYR A 112 -6.08 6.04 17.77
CA TYR A 112 -6.57 5.27 18.91
C TYR A 112 -6.14 5.83 20.27
N GLY A 113 -5.04 6.58 20.32
CA GLY A 113 -4.57 7.30 21.50
C GLY A 113 -5.36 8.56 21.85
N GLU A 114 -6.20 9.08 20.94
CA GLU A 114 -6.94 10.34 21.13
C GLU A 114 -8.25 10.18 21.93
N GLU A 115 -8.54 8.97 22.43
CA GLU A 115 -9.75 8.63 23.21
C GLU A 115 -11.10 9.04 22.59
N THR A 116 -11.17 9.15 21.27
CA THR A 116 -12.41 9.49 20.55
C THR A 116 -13.40 8.33 20.53
N ALA A 117 -14.70 8.66 20.60
CA ALA A 117 -15.79 7.67 20.51
C ALA A 117 -16.04 7.20 19.07
N THR A 118 -15.74 8.06 18.10
CA THR A 118 -15.96 7.83 16.67
C THR A 118 -14.73 8.30 15.90
N PHE A 119 -14.25 7.46 14.98
CA PHE A 119 -13.19 7.82 14.05
C PHE A 119 -13.80 8.42 12.77
N ASN A 120 -13.36 9.62 12.41
CA ASN A 120 -13.72 10.25 11.15
C ASN A 120 -12.78 9.76 10.04
N LEU A 121 -13.31 9.00 9.08
CA LEU A 121 -12.53 8.48 7.95
C LEU A 121 -12.22 9.57 6.93
N GLU A 122 -13.10 10.57 6.75
CA GLU A 122 -12.93 11.67 5.80
C GLU A 122 -11.70 12.52 6.14
N GLU A 123 -11.53 12.85 7.42
CA GLU A 123 -10.34 13.55 7.93
C GLU A 123 -9.07 12.74 7.69
N GLY A 124 -9.14 11.43 7.86
CA GLY A 124 -8.00 10.54 7.63
C GLY A 124 -7.55 10.56 6.17
N VAL A 125 -8.49 10.68 5.22
CA VAL A 125 -8.21 10.59 3.78
C VAL A 125 -8.11 11.93 3.05
N GLY A 126 -8.18 13.06 3.79
CA GLY A 126 -7.91 14.40 3.24
C GLY A 126 -8.95 14.87 2.22
N SER A 127 -10.20 14.45 2.35
CA SER A 127 -11.26 14.76 1.38
C SER A 127 -11.70 16.23 1.36
N ASN A 128 -11.24 17.06 2.30
CA ASN A 128 -11.73 18.44 2.46
C ASN A 128 -10.74 19.57 2.13
N SER A 129 -9.46 19.31 1.85
CA SER A 129 -8.45 20.39 1.74
C SER A 129 -7.68 20.47 0.42
N GLY A 130 -7.91 19.57 -0.55
CA GLY A 130 -7.10 19.52 -1.77
C GLY A 130 -5.60 19.22 -1.53
N THR A 131 -5.23 18.95 -0.28
CA THR A 131 -3.87 18.66 0.17
C THR A 131 -3.88 17.36 0.98
N THR A 132 -2.86 16.53 0.80
CA THR A 132 -2.65 15.31 1.62
C THR A 132 -1.80 15.58 2.85
N ASP A 133 -1.39 16.84 3.07
CA ASP A 133 -0.57 17.27 4.19
C ASP A 133 -1.29 17.06 5.53
N GLY A 134 -0.66 16.29 6.43
CA GLY A 134 -1.24 15.89 7.72
C GLY A 134 -2.03 14.57 7.69
N THR A 135 -2.24 13.98 6.51
CA THR A 135 -2.82 12.64 6.35
C THR A 135 -1.74 11.59 6.12
N TYR A 136 -2.00 10.33 6.48
CA TYR A 136 -1.05 9.24 6.20
C TYR A 136 -0.89 8.97 4.69
N TRP A 137 -1.98 9.08 3.94
CA TRP A 137 -2.03 8.80 2.50
C TRP A 137 -1.49 9.99 1.70
N LYS A 138 -0.16 10.14 1.72
CA LYS A 138 0.56 11.15 0.94
C LYS A 138 0.30 11.04 -0.56
N TYR A 139 0.08 9.82 -1.06
CA TYR A 139 -0.17 9.51 -2.47
C TYR A 139 -1.66 9.57 -2.80
N SER A 140 -2.01 10.10 -3.98
CA SER A 140 -3.39 10.34 -4.41
C SER A 140 -4.29 9.09 -4.34
N TRP A 141 -3.73 7.94 -4.69
CA TRP A 141 -4.38 6.63 -4.68
C TRP A 141 -4.03 5.77 -3.45
N GLY A 142 -3.45 6.37 -2.41
CA GLY A 142 -3.11 5.67 -1.18
C GLY A 142 -2.04 4.60 -1.33
N ALA A 143 -2.09 3.58 -0.47
CA ALA A 143 -1.15 2.47 -0.51
C ALA A 143 -1.35 1.60 -1.76
N PHE A 144 -2.60 1.48 -2.20
CA PHE A 144 -2.99 0.87 -3.46
C PHE A 144 -2.17 1.44 -4.63
N GLY A 145 -2.21 2.76 -4.83
CA GLY A 145 -1.47 3.41 -5.91
C GLY A 145 0.04 3.24 -5.81
N GLN A 146 0.58 3.32 -4.60
CA GLN A 146 2.03 3.28 -4.38
C GLN A 146 2.62 1.87 -4.55
N TYR A 147 1.93 0.83 -4.10
CA TYR A 147 2.52 -0.51 -3.94
C TYR A 147 1.84 -1.59 -4.79
N TYR A 148 0.59 -1.40 -5.21
CA TYR A 148 -0.23 -2.47 -5.79
C TYR A 148 -0.70 -2.17 -7.21
N LEU A 149 -0.90 -0.90 -7.59
CA LEU A 149 -1.41 -0.50 -8.90
C LEU A 149 -0.59 -1.09 -10.04
N GLY A 150 0.73 -0.86 -10.03
CA GLY A 150 1.63 -1.40 -11.07
C GLY A 150 1.56 -2.92 -11.13
N SER A 151 1.66 -3.59 -9.99
CA SER A 151 1.63 -5.05 -9.91
C SER A 151 0.31 -5.66 -10.40
N LEU A 152 -0.84 -5.11 -10.00
CA LEU A 152 -2.16 -5.57 -10.43
C LEU A 152 -2.38 -5.35 -11.93
N ARG A 153 -1.85 -4.26 -12.48
CA ARG A 153 -1.88 -3.96 -13.91
C ARG A 153 -0.98 -4.90 -14.70
N ASP A 154 0.24 -5.14 -14.23
CA ASP A 154 1.21 -6.01 -14.91
C ASP A 154 0.76 -7.47 -14.91
N ILE A 155 0.00 -7.90 -13.89
CA ILE A 155 -0.68 -9.20 -13.89
C ILE A 155 -1.89 -9.19 -14.83
N GLY A 156 -2.50 -8.05 -15.14
CA GLY A 156 -3.70 -8.00 -15.99
C GLY A 156 -5.02 -8.16 -15.22
N LEU A 157 -5.03 -7.88 -13.91
CA LEU A 157 -6.23 -7.93 -13.06
C LEU A 157 -7.05 -6.63 -13.08
N ILE A 158 -6.41 -5.53 -13.47
CA ILE A 158 -7.03 -4.21 -13.53
C ILE A 158 -6.62 -3.47 -14.81
N SER A 159 -7.45 -2.51 -15.21
CA SER A 159 -7.15 -1.56 -16.28
C SER A 159 -7.37 -0.13 -15.78
N GLU A 160 -6.44 0.76 -16.14
CA GLU A 160 -6.57 2.19 -15.87
C GLU A 160 -7.38 2.84 -17.00
N LYS A 161 -8.53 3.41 -16.65
CA LYS A 161 -9.29 4.36 -17.48
C LYS A 161 -8.89 5.78 -17.07
N SER A 162 -9.25 6.78 -17.88
CA SER A 162 -8.81 8.17 -17.71
C SER A 162 -8.93 8.73 -16.28
N GLU A 163 -9.97 8.34 -15.54
CA GLU A 163 -10.20 8.81 -14.16
C GLU A 163 -10.57 7.69 -13.17
N SER A 164 -10.52 6.42 -13.59
CA SER A 164 -10.95 5.29 -12.75
C SER A 164 -10.18 4.02 -13.09
N ILE A 165 -10.25 3.06 -12.18
CA ILE A 165 -9.62 1.76 -12.29
C ILE A 165 -10.74 0.74 -12.34
N ALA A 166 -10.77 -0.04 -13.42
CA ALA A 166 -11.77 -1.07 -13.63
C ALA A 166 -11.14 -2.45 -13.50
N LEU A 167 -11.94 -3.42 -13.05
CA LEU A 167 -11.54 -4.81 -13.13
C LEU A 167 -11.36 -5.24 -14.59
N TYR A 168 -10.29 -5.96 -14.88
CA TYR A 168 -9.95 -6.43 -16.23
C TYR A 168 -9.47 -7.88 -16.18
N SER A 169 -9.76 -8.65 -17.23
CA SER A 169 -9.35 -10.05 -17.31
C SER A 169 -8.94 -10.40 -18.73
N ASP A 170 -7.64 -10.55 -18.96
CA ASP A 170 -7.06 -11.27 -20.11
C ASP A 170 -6.44 -12.63 -19.72
N LEU A 171 -6.43 -12.93 -18.41
CA LEU A 171 -5.84 -14.13 -17.84
C LEU A 171 -6.83 -15.28 -17.62
N ARG A 172 -6.27 -16.47 -17.34
CA ARG A 172 -7.01 -17.66 -16.87
C ARG A 172 -7.61 -17.50 -15.48
N VAL A 173 -7.00 -16.68 -14.61
CA VAL A 173 -7.55 -16.34 -13.29
C VAL A 173 -8.07 -14.92 -13.40
N SER A 174 -9.37 -14.76 -13.29
CA SER A 174 -10.02 -13.47 -13.40
C SER A 174 -9.95 -12.70 -12.07
N PRO A 175 -9.99 -11.36 -12.08
CA PRO A 175 -10.14 -10.60 -10.84
C PRO A 175 -11.44 -10.93 -10.11
N GLN A 176 -12.47 -11.41 -10.82
CA GLN A 176 -13.69 -11.93 -10.22
C GLN A 176 -13.42 -13.16 -9.36
N ASP A 177 -12.59 -14.11 -9.83
CA ASP A 177 -12.23 -15.29 -9.04
C ASP A 177 -11.55 -14.91 -7.72
N LEU A 178 -10.62 -13.94 -7.76
CA LEU A 178 -9.96 -13.42 -6.57
C LEU A 178 -10.93 -12.69 -5.64
N SER A 179 -11.83 -11.90 -6.21
CA SER A 179 -12.88 -11.19 -5.47
C SER A 179 -13.80 -12.17 -4.74
N THR A 180 -14.29 -13.19 -5.45
CA THR A 180 -15.16 -14.24 -4.89
C THR A 180 -14.45 -15.04 -3.82
N ALA A 181 -13.20 -15.46 -4.04
CA ALA A 181 -12.42 -16.18 -3.06
C ALA A 181 -12.20 -15.35 -1.78
N PHE A 182 -11.94 -14.05 -1.91
CA PHE A 182 -11.84 -13.15 -0.75
C PHE A 182 -13.18 -13.04 -0.02
N HIS A 183 -14.26 -12.81 -0.76
CA HIS A 183 -15.60 -12.63 -0.21
C HIS A 183 -16.11 -13.85 0.55
N GLN A 184 -15.79 -15.07 0.10
CA GLN A 184 -16.14 -16.32 0.78
C GLN A 184 -15.58 -16.45 2.21
N ASN A 185 -14.55 -15.65 2.56
CA ASN A 185 -13.96 -15.64 3.90
C ASN A 185 -14.64 -14.63 4.84
N LEU A 186 -15.65 -13.90 4.37
CA LEU A 186 -16.34 -12.86 5.13
C LEU A 186 -17.81 -13.22 5.34
N SER A 187 -18.38 -12.78 6.45
CA SER A 187 -19.84 -12.84 6.65
C SER A 187 -20.51 -11.67 5.91
N GLU A 188 -21.77 -11.86 5.50
CA GLU A 188 -22.56 -10.80 4.85
C GLU A 188 -22.75 -9.57 5.77
N GLU A 189 -22.88 -9.80 7.08
CA GLU A 189 -23.03 -8.74 8.08
C GLU A 189 -21.76 -7.88 8.19
N ASP A 190 -20.58 -8.50 8.17
CA ASP A 190 -19.29 -7.81 8.19
C ASP A 190 -19.09 -7.00 6.92
N VAL A 191 -19.43 -7.57 5.76
CA VAL A 191 -19.33 -6.91 4.46
C VAL A 191 -20.23 -5.67 4.44
N GLN A 192 -21.49 -5.82 4.84
CA GLN A 192 -22.43 -4.71 4.90
C GLN A 192 -21.93 -3.61 5.85
N SER A 193 -21.54 -3.98 7.07
CA SER A 193 -21.02 -3.03 8.06
C SER A 193 -19.77 -2.29 7.58
N PHE A 194 -18.86 -2.99 6.89
CA PHE A 194 -17.64 -2.41 6.33
C PHE A 194 -17.96 -1.38 5.24
N ILE A 195 -18.84 -1.72 4.29
CA ILE A 195 -19.26 -0.83 3.21
C ILE A 195 -20.03 0.38 3.76
N GLU A 196 -20.93 0.17 4.71
CA GLU A 196 -21.67 1.26 5.37
C GLU A 196 -20.73 2.27 6.05
N CYS A 197 -19.70 1.79 6.76
CA CYS A 197 -18.70 2.66 7.39
C CYS A 197 -17.94 3.51 6.35
N ILE A 198 -17.55 2.92 5.22
CA ILE A 198 -16.86 3.63 4.12
C ILE A 198 -17.78 4.71 3.50
N LEU A 199 -19.03 4.36 3.25
CA LEU A 199 -20.02 5.26 2.66
C LEU A 199 -20.37 6.43 3.59
N LYS A 200 -20.57 6.14 4.88
CA LYS A 200 -20.82 7.13 5.93
C LYS A 200 -19.59 7.99 6.22
N GLY A 201 -18.39 7.45 6.00
CA GLY A 201 -17.13 8.15 6.28
C GLY A 201 -16.79 8.25 7.76
N SER A 202 -17.39 7.42 8.61
CA SER A 202 -17.08 7.36 10.04
C SER A 202 -17.33 5.96 10.60
N VAL A 203 -16.58 5.60 11.64
CA VAL A 203 -16.70 4.30 12.32
C VAL A 203 -16.66 4.49 13.84
N SER A 204 -17.54 3.79 14.54
CA SER A 204 -17.57 3.77 16.01
C SER A 204 -16.34 3.02 16.55
N ARG A 205 -15.83 3.44 17.69
CA ARG A 205 -14.76 2.71 18.38
C ARG A 205 -15.23 1.39 19.01
N LYS A 206 -16.52 1.29 19.33
CA LYS A 206 -17.19 0.09 19.83
C LYS A 206 -17.95 -0.60 18.72
#